data_AF-A0A812MDS2-F1
#
_entry.id   AF-A0A812MDS2-F1
#
_cell.length_a   1.000
_cell.length_b   1.000
_cell.length_c   1.000
_cell.angle_alpha   90.00
_cell.angle_beta   90.00
_cell.angle_gamma   90.00
#
_symmetry.space_group_name_H-M   'P 1'
#
loop_
_entity.id
_entity.type
_entity.pdbx_description
1 polymer ?
#
loop_
_entity_poly.entity_id
_entity_poly.type
_entity_poly.pdbx_seq_one_letter_code
_entity_poly.pdbx_strand_id
1 'polypeptide(L)'
;PMLVVEASKRPTLSPATRYIMTKQLQDVTVGVFSKCDLSHDHDALRALILHEPSEPRGSEPGESPEDLGGVRLKCWVASMQGPEKLGQEPPEEYKTHNFERVWRQQKIESAHFANIPELQDLQERGHAGIGCLVEQLDKEYLNHLHRSWKWDAFYKLQTKLDRLQFDLSMLGVVPEAQKEQLASAEVKRRLGSSSPFTRALYQSFVTDVLQGVLYQRILLNPSLRPPDTGLLLRIMSLGTAIAVTSTQLRCYMCEGCKQQSAIDRACADVRTVMDEVLQGVRARLVEPVWEILQAESKELAGEECVNIVTGGPASLALEPLKSFPEAMWWKSLQQTLRDQPIIQLSSYAMYTEAIMERCEKLYADAVQRLRAKSEELLKRLGDLDAPSPWVQVRARFGPEGEGGSRSKVVMCCQAEDFATAIYTLFLRHIPSQDQLANLHEGIPVGAERAQTRSKVESLNAEREKVLEAVGGIREALSIDDPEFALIQQKYE
;
A
#
# COMPACT_ATOMS: atom_id res chain seq x y z
N PRO A 1 -4.01 41.50 1.48
CA PRO A 1 -2.87 42.24 0.87
C PRO A 1 -3.00 43.73 1.15
N MET A 2 -1.91 44.50 1.10
CA MET A 2 -1.97 45.95 1.29
C MET A 2 -1.35 46.66 0.08
N LEU A 3 -2.09 47.63 -0.49
CA LEU A 3 -1.60 48.48 -1.56
C LEU A 3 -1.37 49.88 -1.01
N VAL A 4 -0.12 50.36 -1.04
CA VAL A 4 0.21 51.72 -0.64
C VAL A 4 0.42 52.59 -1.88
N VAL A 5 -0.32 53.69 -1.98
CA VAL A 5 -0.23 54.69 -3.03
C VAL A 5 0.08 56.04 -2.39
N GLU A 6 0.87 56.88 -3.03
CA GLU A 6 1.11 58.25 -2.57
C GLU A 6 -0.11 59.11 -2.93
N ALA A 7 -0.59 59.96 -2.02
CA ALA A 7 -1.82 60.73 -2.19
C ALA A 7 -1.82 61.63 -3.45
N SER A 8 -0.64 62.05 -3.94
CA SER A 8 -0.49 62.84 -5.16
C SER A 8 -0.46 62.00 -6.46
N LYS A 9 -0.56 60.67 -6.37
CA LYS A 9 -0.47 59.76 -7.52
C LYS A 9 -1.78 59.02 -7.76
N ARG A 10 -2.10 58.80 -9.03
CA ARG A 10 -3.27 58.01 -9.45
C ARG A 10 -3.04 56.50 -9.17
N PRO A 11 -3.94 55.81 -8.46
CA PRO A 11 -3.82 54.38 -8.17
C PRO A 11 -3.64 53.49 -9.40
N THR A 12 -4.33 53.79 -10.51
CA THR A 12 -4.25 53.04 -11.78
C THR A 12 -2.85 52.98 -12.38
N LEU A 13 -1.99 53.96 -12.07
CA LEU A 13 -0.64 54.02 -12.59
C LEU A 13 0.35 53.13 -11.82
N SER A 14 -0.01 52.66 -10.62
CA SER A 14 0.85 51.81 -9.81
C SER A 14 0.98 50.39 -10.43
N PRO A 15 2.21 49.88 -10.62
CA PRO A 15 2.42 48.50 -11.08
C PRO A 15 1.79 47.45 -10.15
N ALA A 16 1.74 47.73 -8.84
CA ALA A 16 1.13 46.84 -7.86
C ALA A 16 -0.38 46.73 -8.06
N THR A 17 -1.05 47.82 -8.47
CA THR A 17 -2.46 47.81 -8.86
C THR A 17 -2.71 46.83 -10.00
N ARG A 18 -1.88 46.85 -11.06
CA ARG A 18 -2.03 45.91 -12.18
C ARG A 18 -1.87 44.46 -11.73
N TYR A 19 -0.94 44.19 -10.81
CA TYR A 19 -0.77 42.87 -10.24
C TYR A 19 -2.04 42.42 -9.48
N ILE A 20 -2.59 43.27 -8.61
CA ILE A 20 -3.82 42.99 -7.85
C ILE A 20 -4.98 42.70 -8.80
N MET A 21 -5.13 43.49 -9.88
CA MET A 21 -6.19 43.27 -10.87
C MET A 21 -6.03 41.95 -11.61
N THR A 22 -4.82 41.67 -12.12
CA THR A 22 -4.50 40.44 -12.86
C THR A 22 -4.70 39.19 -12.00
N LYS A 23 -4.46 39.29 -10.68
CA LYS A 23 -4.63 38.19 -9.72
C LYS A 23 -6.01 38.16 -9.06
N GLN A 24 -6.93 39.05 -9.44
CA GLN A 24 -8.28 39.15 -8.88
C GLN A 24 -8.28 39.27 -7.34
N LEU A 25 -7.38 40.11 -6.80
CA LEU A 25 -7.19 40.29 -5.35
C LEU A 25 -7.90 41.54 -4.81
N GLN A 26 -8.79 42.17 -5.58
CA GLN A 26 -9.41 43.46 -5.23
C GLN A 26 -10.17 43.39 -3.91
N ASP A 27 -10.98 42.34 -3.74
CA ASP A 27 -11.91 42.16 -2.62
C ASP A 27 -11.22 41.78 -1.29
N VAL A 28 -9.90 41.56 -1.32
CA VAL A 28 -9.07 41.20 -0.15
C VAL A 28 -7.89 42.16 0.05
N THR A 29 -7.82 43.22 -0.75
CA THR A 29 -6.74 44.22 -0.65
C THR A 29 -7.24 45.46 0.06
N VAL A 30 -6.54 45.87 1.12
CA VAL A 30 -6.72 47.17 1.75
C VAL A 30 -5.83 48.18 1.04
N GLY A 31 -6.43 49.24 0.50
CA GLY A 31 -5.73 50.36 -0.10
C GLY A 31 -5.38 51.42 0.93
N VAL A 32 -4.17 51.98 0.84
CA VAL A 32 -3.71 53.06 1.71
C VAL A 32 -3.18 54.19 0.84
N PHE A 33 -3.79 55.35 0.94
CA PHE A 33 -3.17 56.58 0.47
C PHE A 33 -2.26 57.11 1.57
N SER A 34 -0.97 57.16 1.27
CA SER A 34 0.08 57.67 2.15
C SER A 34 0.44 59.11 1.80
N LYS A 35 1.06 59.81 2.75
CA LYS A 35 1.51 61.21 2.58
C LYS A 35 0.38 62.18 2.26
N CYS A 36 -0.79 61.97 2.85
CA CYS A 36 -1.95 62.84 2.66
C CYS A 36 -1.66 64.29 3.11
N ASP A 37 -0.72 64.48 4.02
CA ASP A 37 -0.19 65.77 4.48
C ASP A 37 0.59 66.56 3.42
N LEU A 38 1.04 65.88 2.36
CA LEU A 38 1.73 66.50 1.23
C LEU A 38 0.80 66.68 0.01
N SER A 39 -0.45 66.21 0.08
CA SER A 39 -1.42 66.40 -0.99
C SER A 39 -1.98 67.83 -0.94
N HIS A 40 -2.29 68.38 -2.10
CA HIS A 40 -2.99 69.66 -2.24
C HIS A 40 -4.44 69.48 -2.73
N ASP A 41 -4.80 68.29 -3.21
CA ASP A 41 -6.13 67.98 -3.72
C ASP A 41 -6.83 66.95 -2.81
N HIS A 42 -7.36 67.46 -1.69
CA HIS A 42 -8.03 66.62 -0.69
C HIS A 42 -9.43 66.17 -1.13
N ASP A 43 -10.09 66.92 -2.01
CA ASP A 43 -11.38 66.57 -2.59
C ASP A 43 -11.25 65.38 -3.57
N ALA A 44 -10.25 65.38 -4.46
CA ALA A 44 -9.95 64.22 -5.30
C ALA A 44 -9.60 62.97 -4.46
N LEU A 45 -8.86 63.15 -3.36
CA LEU A 45 -8.54 62.06 -2.44
C LEU A 45 -9.80 61.51 -1.76
N ARG A 46 -10.69 62.38 -1.30
CA ARG A 46 -11.99 62.03 -0.72
C ARG A 46 -12.84 61.24 -1.72
N ALA A 47 -12.95 61.73 -2.96
CA ALA A 47 -13.65 61.06 -4.05
C ALA A 47 -13.11 59.65 -4.34
N LEU A 48 -11.79 59.49 -4.39
CA LEU A 48 -11.12 58.21 -4.61
C LEU A 48 -11.34 57.20 -3.47
N ILE A 49 -11.32 57.66 -2.22
CA ILE A 49 -11.45 56.80 -1.03
C ILE A 49 -12.89 56.33 -0.82
N LEU A 50 -13.86 57.24 -0.98
CA LEU A 50 -15.27 56.96 -0.77
C LEU A 50 -15.95 56.38 -2.01
N HIS A 51 -15.28 56.42 -3.16
CA HIS A 51 -15.87 56.11 -4.46
C HIS A 51 -17.11 56.97 -4.77
N GLU A 52 -17.07 58.24 -4.35
CA GLU A 52 -18.08 59.27 -4.59
C GLU A 52 -17.52 60.31 -5.58
N PRO A 53 -18.34 60.98 -6.41
CA PRO A 53 -17.85 62.09 -7.24
C PRO A 53 -17.26 63.22 -6.40
N SER A 54 -16.26 63.93 -6.94
CA SER A 54 -15.70 65.13 -6.30
C SER A 54 -16.72 66.27 -6.24
N GLU A 55 -16.46 67.29 -5.41
CA GLU A 55 -17.31 68.48 -5.43
C GLU A 55 -17.18 69.24 -6.77
N PRO A 56 -18.27 69.82 -7.29
CA PRO A 56 -18.23 70.61 -8.52
C PRO A 56 -17.43 71.90 -8.31
N ARG A 57 -16.44 72.16 -9.19
CA ARG A 57 -15.66 73.40 -9.20
C ARG A 57 -16.30 74.43 -10.14
N GLY A 58 -17.11 75.32 -9.58
CA GLY A 58 -17.78 76.37 -10.36
C GLY A 58 -18.89 75.81 -11.25
N SER A 59 -18.75 75.92 -12.57
CA SER A 59 -19.71 75.40 -13.56
C SER A 59 -19.38 73.99 -14.07
N GLU A 60 -18.25 73.42 -13.68
CA GLU A 60 -17.84 72.09 -14.10
C GLU A 60 -18.44 71.02 -13.16
N PRO A 61 -18.98 69.92 -13.70
CA PRO A 61 -19.41 68.79 -12.89
C PRO A 61 -18.20 68.17 -12.17
N GLY A 62 -18.42 67.65 -10.97
CA GLY A 62 -17.39 66.92 -10.21
C GLY A 62 -16.83 65.73 -11.00
N GLU A 63 -15.54 65.46 -10.83
CA GLU A 63 -14.88 64.34 -11.49
C GLU A 63 -15.32 63.02 -10.85
N SER A 64 -15.54 61.99 -11.67
CA SER A 64 -15.84 60.65 -11.15
C SER A 64 -14.58 59.99 -10.58
N PRO A 65 -14.72 59.04 -9.63
CA PRO A 65 -13.59 58.26 -9.13
C PRO A 65 -12.81 57.58 -10.26
N GLU A 66 -13.49 57.10 -11.31
CA GLU A 66 -12.87 56.48 -12.47
C GLU A 66 -12.00 57.45 -13.27
N ASP A 67 -12.44 58.70 -13.47
CA ASP A 67 -11.67 59.75 -14.17
C ASP A 67 -10.39 60.13 -13.42
N LEU A 68 -10.47 60.10 -12.08
CA LEU A 68 -9.35 60.31 -11.16
C LEU A 68 -8.36 59.11 -11.11
N GLY A 69 -8.65 58.01 -11.83
CA GLY A 69 -7.85 56.80 -11.81
C GLY A 69 -8.10 55.94 -10.57
N GLY A 70 -9.33 55.96 -10.08
CA GLY A 70 -9.83 55.16 -8.98
C GLY A 70 -9.82 53.67 -9.28
N VAL A 71 -9.62 52.90 -8.22
CA VAL A 71 -9.55 51.45 -8.27
C VAL A 71 -10.41 50.92 -7.13
N ARG A 72 -11.37 50.07 -7.45
CA ARG A 72 -12.19 49.42 -6.43
C ARG A 72 -11.36 48.34 -5.73
N LEU A 73 -11.18 48.52 -4.43
CA LEU A 73 -10.55 47.58 -3.51
C LEU A 73 -11.52 47.32 -2.35
N LYS A 74 -11.13 46.46 -1.41
CA LYS A 74 -11.93 46.17 -0.21
C LYS A 74 -12.30 47.43 0.57
N CYS A 75 -11.30 48.29 0.78
CA CYS A 75 -11.45 49.63 1.32
C CYS A 75 -10.21 50.48 1.00
N TRP A 76 -10.36 51.79 1.13
CA TRP A 76 -9.26 52.74 1.11
C TRP A 76 -9.17 53.48 2.43
N VAL A 77 -7.93 53.76 2.87
CA VAL A 77 -7.64 54.54 4.08
C VAL A 77 -6.62 55.63 3.75
N ALA A 78 -6.85 56.85 4.21
CA ALA A 78 -5.88 57.95 4.17
C ALA A 78 -4.96 57.90 5.40
N SER A 79 -3.66 58.09 5.22
CA SER A 79 -2.67 58.21 6.30
C SER A 79 -1.57 59.19 5.92
N MET A 80 -1.03 59.89 6.91
CA MET A 80 0.09 60.81 6.71
C MET A 80 1.42 60.06 6.62
N GLN A 81 2.45 60.70 6.07
CA GLN A 81 3.81 60.17 6.13
C GLN A 81 4.33 60.08 7.57
N GLY A 82 3.87 61.00 8.42
CA GLY A 82 4.24 61.12 9.82
C GLY A 82 4.98 62.41 10.15
N PRO A 83 5.16 62.71 11.44
CA PRO A 83 5.61 64.01 11.95
C PRO A 83 7.11 64.26 11.77
N GLU A 84 7.83 63.40 11.05
CA GLU A 84 9.22 63.66 10.68
C GLU A 84 9.24 64.88 9.77
N LYS A 85 9.37 66.05 10.39
CA LYS A 85 9.70 67.29 9.71
C LYS A 85 10.88 66.96 8.81
N LEU A 86 10.73 67.20 7.50
CA LEU A 86 11.82 67.13 6.54
C LEU A 86 13.09 67.78 7.16
N GLY A 87 14.05 66.96 7.57
CA GLY A 87 15.34 67.41 8.09
C GLY A 87 15.62 67.25 9.59
N GLN A 88 14.76 66.64 10.41
CA GLN A 88 15.12 66.21 11.78
C GLN A 88 15.34 64.71 11.83
N GLU A 89 16.52 64.26 12.30
CA GLU A 89 16.75 62.83 12.55
C GLU A 89 15.72 62.34 13.57
N PRO A 90 15.06 61.18 13.31
CA PRO A 90 14.15 60.61 14.28
C PRO A 90 14.93 60.33 15.57
N PRO A 91 14.43 60.77 16.74
CA PRO A 91 14.96 60.36 18.03
C PRO A 91 15.27 58.86 18.05
N GLU A 92 16.48 58.47 18.47
CA GLU A 92 16.93 57.07 18.58
C GLU A 92 15.90 56.20 19.34
N GLU A 93 15.17 56.79 20.28
CA GLU A 93 14.07 56.18 21.04
C GLU A 93 12.94 55.61 20.16
N TYR A 94 12.73 56.12 18.94
CA TYR A 94 11.71 55.62 18.02
C TYR A 94 12.13 54.37 17.24
N LYS A 95 13.40 53.98 17.32
CA LYS A 95 13.88 52.70 16.76
C LYS A 95 13.50 51.51 17.66
N THR A 96 13.24 51.74 18.95
CA THR A 96 12.98 50.69 19.94
C THR A 96 11.53 50.60 20.43
N HIS A 97 10.70 51.65 20.28
CA HIS A 97 9.32 51.69 20.81
C HIS A 97 8.22 51.84 19.73
N ASN A 98 7.91 50.73 19.04
CA ASN A 98 6.93 50.72 17.94
C ASN A 98 5.51 51.16 18.34
N PHE A 99 5.00 50.76 19.51
CA PHE A 99 3.66 51.14 19.98
C PHE A 99 3.53 52.63 20.26
N GLU A 100 4.54 53.22 20.89
CA GLU A 100 4.55 54.66 21.17
C GLU A 100 4.60 55.47 19.88
N ARG A 101 5.35 55.00 18.87
CA ARG A 101 5.38 55.62 17.54
C ARG A 101 4.00 55.64 16.89
N VAL A 102 3.27 54.52 16.89
CA VAL A 102 1.91 54.44 16.33
C VAL A 102 0.95 55.36 17.07
N TRP A 103 1.01 55.38 18.41
CA TRP A 103 0.14 56.23 19.22
C TRP A 103 0.41 57.73 19.02
N ARG A 104 1.67 58.15 18.91
CA ARG A 104 2.02 59.55 18.60
C ARG A 104 1.57 59.93 17.19
N GLN A 105 1.80 59.05 16.21
CA GLN A 105 1.31 59.22 14.84
C GLN A 105 -0.21 59.45 14.84
N GLN A 106 -0.96 58.61 15.56
CA GLN A 106 -2.42 58.72 15.65
C GLN A 106 -2.88 60.08 16.20
N LYS A 107 -2.20 60.59 17.24
CA LYS A 107 -2.52 61.93 17.78
C LYS A 107 -2.26 63.05 16.79
N ILE A 108 -1.15 62.97 16.06
CA ILE A 108 -0.75 64.02 15.12
C ILE A 108 -1.64 63.99 13.88
N GLU A 109 -1.94 62.81 13.35
CA GLU A 109 -2.89 62.64 12.25
C GLU A 109 -4.27 63.15 12.62
N SER A 110 -4.77 62.82 13.82
CA SER A 110 -6.07 63.32 14.27
C SER A 110 -6.11 64.83 14.40
N ALA A 111 -5.02 65.47 14.83
CA ALA A 111 -4.94 66.93 14.90
C ALA A 111 -4.84 67.56 13.51
N HIS A 112 -4.12 66.93 12.57
CA HIS A 112 -3.98 67.43 11.21
C HIS A 112 -5.27 67.31 10.42
N PHE A 113 -5.91 66.13 10.43
CA PHE A 113 -7.15 65.88 9.69
C PHE A 113 -8.32 66.73 10.19
N ALA A 114 -8.38 67.05 11.48
CA ALA A 114 -9.38 67.97 12.02
C ALA A 114 -9.31 69.40 11.45
N ASN A 115 -8.20 69.80 10.81
CA ASN A 115 -8.06 71.14 10.21
C ASN A 115 -8.44 71.20 8.73
N ILE A 116 -8.69 70.06 8.07
CA ILE A 116 -8.97 69.98 6.63
C ILE A 116 -10.34 69.31 6.47
N PRO A 117 -11.39 70.03 6.02
CA PRO A 117 -12.77 69.54 6.01
C PRO A 117 -12.95 68.16 5.34
N GLU A 118 -12.30 67.94 4.20
CA GLU A 118 -12.40 66.69 3.44
C GLU A 118 -11.74 65.51 4.17
N LEU A 119 -10.60 65.76 4.85
CA LEU A 119 -9.93 64.73 5.65
C LEU A 119 -10.63 64.49 6.98
N GLN A 120 -11.24 65.53 7.55
CA GLN A 120 -12.10 65.42 8.72
C GLN A 120 -13.31 64.54 8.41
N ASP A 121 -14.00 64.75 7.28
CA ASP A 121 -15.10 63.89 6.82
C ASP A 121 -14.64 62.43 6.69
N LEU A 122 -13.49 62.19 6.05
CA LEU A 122 -12.92 60.84 5.96
C LEU A 122 -12.60 60.25 7.35
N GLN A 123 -12.10 61.05 8.29
CA GLN A 123 -11.80 60.58 9.65
C GLN A 123 -13.09 60.22 10.40
N GLU A 124 -14.11 61.07 10.34
CA GLU A 124 -15.42 60.86 10.98
C GLU A 124 -16.14 59.63 10.40
N ARG A 125 -15.96 59.36 9.10
CA ARG A 125 -16.49 58.16 8.43
C ARG A 125 -15.62 56.90 8.61
N GLY A 126 -14.50 56.98 9.32
CA GLY A 126 -13.62 55.82 9.56
C GLY A 126 -12.86 55.37 8.31
N HIS A 127 -12.33 56.34 7.55
CA HIS A 127 -11.51 56.16 6.34
C HIS A 127 -10.20 56.95 6.38
N ALA A 128 -9.85 57.62 7.49
CA ALA A 128 -8.59 58.31 7.65
C ALA A 128 -7.96 58.07 9.03
N GLY A 129 -6.63 57.96 9.03
CA GLY A 129 -5.80 57.82 10.21
C GLY A 129 -5.25 56.41 10.39
N ILE A 130 -4.12 56.31 11.08
CA ILE A 130 -3.43 55.07 11.42
C ILE A 130 -4.29 54.23 12.36
N GLY A 131 -5.08 54.86 13.25
CA GLY A 131 -6.05 54.17 14.10
C GLY A 131 -7.09 53.44 13.25
N CYS A 132 -7.69 54.14 12.30
CA CYS A 132 -8.60 53.55 11.31
C CYS A 132 -7.92 52.43 10.51
N LEU A 133 -6.68 52.63 10.04
CA LEU A 133 -5.97 51.58 9.29
C LEU A 133 -5.78 50.31 10.13
N VAL A 134 -5.37 50.46 11.40
CA VAL A 134 -5.19 49.34 12.33
C VAL A 134 -6.52 48.62 12.56
N GLU A 135 -7.61 49.36 12.81
CA GLU A 135 -8.95 48.79 13.00
C GLU A 135 -9.43 48.03 11.76
N GLN A 136 -9.23 48.58 10.55
CA GLN A 136 -9.61 47.91 9.30
C GLN A 136 -8.77 46.65 9.05
N LEU A 137 -7.46 46.71 9.29
CA LEU A 137 -6.58 45.55 9.15
C LEU A 137 -6.93 44.45 10.15
N ASP A 138 -7.21 44.80 11.41
CA ASP A 138 -7.62 43.86 12.45
C ASP A 138 -8.96 43.20 12.08
N LYS A 139 -9.96 44.00 11.68
CA LYS A 139 -11.25 43.52 11.20
C LYS A 139 -11.11 42.56 10.02
N GLU A 140 -10.31 42.91 9.00
CA GLU A 140 -10.11 42.05 7.83
C GLU A 140 -9.30 40.79 8.16
N TYR A 141 -8.34 40.88 9.07
CA TYR A 141 -7.61 39.72 9.57
C TYR A 141 -8.53 38.75 10.32
N LEU A 142 -9.35 39.24 11.27
CA LEU A 142 -10.34 38.44 11.97
C LEU A 142 -11.37 37.85 11.01
N ASN A 143 -11.87 38.63 10.05
CA ASN A 143 -12.77 38.12 9.00
C ASN A 143 -12.13 36.97 8.22
N HIS A 144 -10.87 37.10 7.81
CA HIS A 144 -10.15 36.05 7.11
C HIS A 144 -9.97 34.80 7.98
N LEU A 145 -9.60 34.99 9.26
CA LEU A 145 -9.48 33.91 10.24
C LEU A 145 -10.78 33.12 10.35
N HIS A 146 -11.92 33.80 10.59
CA HIS A 146 -13.19 33.12 10.83
C HIS A 146 -13.89 32.59 9.57
N ARG A 147 -13.70 33.23 8.40
CA ARG A 147 -14.42 32.85 7.17
C ARG A 147 -13.73 31.77 6.35
N SER A 148 -12.40 31.79 6.24
CA SER A 148 -11.68 30.86 5.36
C SER A 148 -10.61 30.08 6.10
N TRP A 149 -9.72 30.76 6.81
CA TRP A 149 -8.54 30.11 7.38
C TRP A 149 -8.91 29.03 8.41
N LYS A 150 -9.90 29.31 9.28
CA LYS A 150 -10.43 28.36 10.26
C LYS A 150 -10.81 27.03 9.59
N TRP A 151 -11.63 27.10 8.55
CA TRP A 151 -12.13 25.93 7.85
C TRP A 151 -11.01 25.14 7.17
N ASP A 152 -10.11 25.83 6.48
CA ASP A 152 -8.97 25.20 5.82
C ASP A 152 -8.01 24.54 6.82
N ALA A 153 -7.78 25.17 7.97
CA ALA A 153 -6.94 24.65 9.04
C ALA A 153 -7.53 23.38 9.64
N PHE A 154 -8.81 23.39 10.03
CA PHE A 154 -9.49 22.20 10.55
C PHE A 154 -9.58 21.09 9.51
N TYR A 155 -9.86 21.40 8.25
CA TYR A 155 -9.86 20.41 7.17
C TYR A 155 -8.51 19.69 7.04
N LYS A 156 -7.40 20.44 7.06
CA LYS A 156 -6.04 19.88 6.98
C LYS A 156 -5.71 19.04 8.21
N LEU A 157 -6.05 19.51 9.41
CA LEU A 157 -5.79 18.79 10.66
C LEU A 157 -6.62 17.51 10.74
N GLN A 158 -7.91 17.56 10.39
CA GLN A 158 -8.79 16.40 10.40
C GLN A 158 -8.33 15.35 9.38
N THR A 159 -8.00 15.78 8.16
CA THR A 159 -7.43 14.88 7.13
C THR A 159 -6.14 14.23 7.61
N LYS A 160 -5.30 14.97 8.33
CA LYS A 160 -4.07 14.42 8.93
C LYS A 160 -4.38 13.41 10.04
N LEU A 161 -5.34 13.70 10.93
CA LEU A 161 -5.79 12.76 11.97
C LEU A 161 -6.33 11.47 11.36
N ASP A 162 -7.17 11.59 10.33
CA ASP A 162 -7.75 10.45 9.63
C ASP A 162 -6.66 9.60 8.95
N ARG A 163 -5.64 10.24 8.37
CA ARG A 163 -4.49 9.53 7.81
C ARG A 163 -3.66 8.83 8.89
N LEU A 164 -3.36 9.49 10.00
CA LEU A 164 -2.63 8.89 11.13
C LEU A 164 -3.39 7.69 11.72
N GLN A 165 -4.72 7.81 11.87
CA GLN A 165 -5.58 6.73 12.36
C GLN A 165 -5.59 5.55 11.38
N PHE A 166 -5.64 5.82 10.08
CA PHE A 166 -5.52 4.78 9.06
C PHE A 166 -4.16 4.10 9.12
N ASP A 167 -3.07 4.86 9.16
CA ASP A 167 -1.71 4.31 9.20
C ASP A 167 -1.49 3.46 10.46
N LEU A 168 -2.05 3.87 11.61
CA LEU A 168 -2.10 3.05 12.83
C LEU A 168 -2.86 1.73 12.62
N SER A 169 -4.03 1.79 11.98
CA SER A 169 -4.85 0.60 11.69
C SER A 169 -4.12 -0.35 10.73
N MET A 170 -3.36 0.20 9.77
CA MET A 170 -2.55 -0.55 8.82
C MET A 170 -1.35 -1.25 9.45
N LEU A 171 -0.86 -0.85 10.63
CA LEU A 171 0.16 -1.61 11.35
C LEU A 171 -0.36 -2.95 11.87
N GLY A 172 -1.68 -3.13 11.86
CA GLY A 172 -2.36 -4.35 12.27
C GLY A 172 -2.12 -4.72 13.72
N VAL A 173 -1.93 -3.72 14.58
CA VAL A 173 -1.85 -3.88 16.04
C VAL A 173 -3.25 -3.78 16.60
N VAL A 174 -3.72 -4.87 17.19
CA VAL A 174 -5.10 -5.05 17.64
C VAL A 174 -5.17 -5.26 19.15
N PRO A 175 -6.30 -4.93 19.80
CA PRO A 175 -6.48 -5.18 21.23
C PRO A 175 -6.33 -6.66 21.58
N GLU A 176 -5.74 -6.96 22.75
CA GLU A 176 -5.49 -8.34 23.21
C GLU A 176 -6.73 -9.23 23.17
N ALA A 177 -7.92 -8.68 23.44
CA ALA A 177 -9.18 -9.42 23.44
C ALA A 177 -9.55 -10.06 22.07
N GLN A 178 -9.11 -9.47 20.95
CA GLN A 178 -9.43 -9.95 19.60
C GLN A 178 -8.22 -10.55 18.87
N LYS A 179 -7.02 -10.41 19.46
CA LYS A 179 -5.74 -10.70 18.83
C LYS A 179 -5.61 -12.12 18.32
N GLU A 180 -5.97 -13.11 19.14
CA GLU A 180 -5.88 -14.53 18.76
C GLU A 180 -6.87 -14.88 17.66
N GLN A 181 -8.11 -14.38 17.75
CA GLN A 181 -9.15 -14.64 16.76
C GLN A 181 -8.77 -14.07 15.39
N LEU A 182 -8.30 -12.82 15.35
CA LEU A 182 -7.89 -12.17 14.11
C LEU A 182 -6.64 -12.83 13.53
N ALA A 183 -5.65 -13.17 14.36
CA ALA A 183 -4.46 -13.89 13.91
C ALA A 183 -4.79 -15.25 13.29
N SER A 184 -5.69 -16.02 13.93
CA SER A 184 -6.17 -17.29 13.40
C SER A 184 -6.90 -17.12 12.07
N ALA A 185 -7.84 -16.16 12.00
CA ALA A 185 -8.58 -15.87 10.78
C ALA A 185 -7.65 -15.47 9.64
N GLU A 186 -6.64 -14.65 9.92
CA GLU A 186 -5.65 -14.20 8.92
C GLU A 186 -4.76 -15.34 8.43
N VAL A 187 -4.30 -16.24 9.32
CA VAL A 187 -3.57 -17.45 8.90
C VAL A 187 -4.45 -18.32 8.01
N LYS A 188 -5.71 -18.55 8.39
CA LYS A 188 -6.66 -19.34 7.57
C LYS A 188 -6.93 -18.67 6.22
N ARG A 189 -7.04 -17.34 6.19
CA ARG A 189 -7.22 -16.57 4.95
C ARG A 189 -6.02 -16.74 4.01
N ARG A 190 -4.79 -16.74 4.55
CA ARG A 190 -3.56 -16.85 3.77
C ARG A 190 -3.18 -18.28 3.38
N LEU A 191 -3.37 -19.24 4.28
CA LEU A 191 -2.89 -20.62 4.12
C LEU A 191 -4.00 -21.64 3.83
N GLY A 192 -5.28 -21.29 4.00
CA GLY A 192 -6.40 -22.21 3.79
C GLY A 192 -6.63 -22.62 2.35
N SER A 193 -7.49 -23.62 2.16
CA SER A 193 -7.80 -24.20 0.85
C SER A 193 -8.52 -23.24 -0.11
N SER A 194 -9.20 -22.24 0.44
CA SER A 194 -9.76 -21.13 -0.32
C SER A 194 -8.72 -20.10 -0.78
N SER A 195 -7.53 -20.09 -0.19
CA SER A 195 -6.47 -19.12 -0.50
C SER A 195 -5.93 -19.33 -1.92
N PRO A 196 -5.84 -18.27 -2.75
CA PRO A 196 -5.20 -18.35 -4.05
C PRO A 196 -3.71 -18.69 -3.92
N PHE A 197 -3.05 -18.27 -2.84
CA PHE A 197 -1.62 -18.53 -2.61
C PHE A 197 -1.35 -20.02 -2.39
N THR A 198 -2.07 -20.66 -1.46
CA THR A 198 -1.91 -22.09 -1.20
C THR A 198 -2.32 -22.92 -2.42
N ARG A 199 -3.39 -22.53 -3.11
CA ARG A 199 -3.83 -23.24 -4.33
C ARG A 199 -2.75 -23.22 -5.41
N ALA A 200 -2.20 -22.05 -5.70
CA ALA A 200 -1.14 -21.89 -6.70
C ALA A 200 0.16 -22.61 -6.29
N LEU A 201 0.53 -22.55 -5.00
CA LEU A 201 1.68 -23.27 -4.47
C LEU A 201 1.58 -24.78 -4.73
N TYR A 202 0.44 -25.38 -4.38
CA TYR A 202 0.22 -26.81 -4.62
C TYR A 202 0.11 -27.12 -6.12
N GLN A 203 -0.56 -26.27 -6.89
CA GLN A 203 -0.70 -26.48 -8.34
C GLN A 203 0.65 -26.44 -9.06
N SER A 204 1.54 -25.50 -8.72
CA SER A 204 2.90 -25.45 -9.25
C SER A 204 3.69 -26.67 -8.82
N PHE A 205 3.62 -27.07 -7.55
CA PHE A 205 4.33 -28.27 -7.09
C PHE A 205 3.84 -29.54 -7.82
N VAL A 206 2.53 -29.71 -8.00
CA VAL A 206 1.97 -30.86 -8.71
C VAL A 206 2.36 -30.86 -10.19
N THR A 207 2.22 -29.73 -10.88
CA THR A 207 2.48 -29.63 -12.32
C THR A 207 3.99 -29.69 -12.62
N ASP A 208 4.78 -28.89 -11.93
CA ASP A 208 6.18 -28.67 -12.28
C ASP A 208 7.07 -29.77 -11.69
N VAL A 209 6.80 -30.19 -10.45
CA VAL A 209 7.65 -31.17 -9.73
C VAL A 209 7.12 -32.58 -9.90
N LEU A 210 5.87 -32.85 -9.52
CA LEU A 210 5.36 -34.23 -9.55
C LEU A 210 5.09 -34.72 -10.97
N GLN A 211 4.47 -33.91 -11.82
CA GLN A 211 4.20 -34.31 -13.20
C GLN A 211 5.43 -34.08 -14.08
N GLY A 212 6.00 -32.87 -14.07
CA GLY A 212 7.10 -32.48 -14.95
C GLY A 212 8.43 -33.18 -14.68
N VAL A 213 8.77 -33.42 -13.41
CA VAL A 213 10.04 -34.06 -13.02
C VAL A 213 9.84 -35.53 -12.66
N LEU A 214 9.05 -35.81 -11.63
CA LEU A 214 8.94 -37.17 -11.06
C LEU A 214 8.31 -38.15 -12.07
N TYR A 215 7.09 -37.87 -12.51
CA TYR A 215 6.34 -38.76 -13.38
C TYR A 215 7.03 -38.93 -14.74
N GLN A 216 7.41 -37.83 -15.40
CA GLN A 216 8.06 -37.89 -16.71
C GLN A 216 9.41 -38.59 -16.65
N ARG A 217 10.27 -38.35 -15.64
CA ARG A 217 11.58 -39.02 -15.58
C ARG A 217 11.46 -40.52 -15.28
N ILE A 218 10.45 -40.94 -14.51
CA ILE A 218 10.18 -42.37 -14.32
C ILE A 218 9.66 -42.99 -15.64
N LEU A 219 8.73 -42.34 -16.32
CA LEU A 219 8.14 -42.82 -17.58
C LEU A 219 9.16 -42.89 -18.73
N LEU A 220 10.09 -41.94 -18.78
CA LEU A 220 11.16 -41.85 -19.78
C LEU A 220 12.40 -42.67 -19.38
N ASN A 221 12.40 -43.34 -18.23
CA ASN A 221 13.56 -44.09 -17.78
C ASN A 221 13.85 -45.27 -18.74
N PRO A 222 15.04 -45.32 -19.37
CA PRO A 222 15.37 -46.37 -20.34
C PRO A 222 15.48 -47.76 -19.70
N SER A 223 15.83 -47.85 -18.42
CA SER A 223 15.92 -49.10 -17.66
C SER A 223 14.55 -49.73 -17.38
N LEU A 224 13.47 -48.93 -17.39
CA LEU A 224 12.10 -49.41 -17.23
C LEU A 224 11.42 -49.75 -18.56
N ARG A 225 12.00 -49.32 -19.69
CA ARG A 225 11.45 -49.60 -21.02
C ARG A 225 12.00 -50.92 -21.55
N PRO A 226 11.18 -51.73 -22.23
CA PRO A 226 11.70 -52.91 -22.93
C PRO A 226 12.73 -52.45 -23.98
N PRO A 227 13.89 -53.11 -24.10
CA PRO A 227 14.87 -52.80 -25.13
C PRO A 227 14.25 -52.97 -26.52
N ASP A 228 14.24 -51.86 -27.26
CA ASP A 228 13.66 -51.61 -28.58
C ASP A 228 12.81 -52.73 -29.24
N THR A 229 11.52 -52.42 -29.35
CA THR A 229 10.62 -52.85 -30.43
C THR A 229 10.70 -51.90 -31.64
N GLY A 230 11.91 -51.47 -32.01
CA GLY A 230 12.13 -50.60 -33.20
C GLY A 230 11.90 -51.28 -34.55
N LEU A 231 11.73 -52.61 -34.59
CA LEU A 231 11.41 -53.37 -35.80
C LEU A 231 10.87 -54.73 -35.39
N LEU A 232 9.56 -54.98 -35.54
CA LEU A 232 8.90 -56.31 -35.70
C LEU A 232 7.43 -56.20 -35.30
N LEU A 233 6.70 -55.33 -35.99
CA LEU A 233 5.24 -55.30 -35.95
C LEU A 233 4.74 -55.75 -37.33
N ARG A 234 4.96 -57.02 -37.67
CA ARG A 234 4.24 -57.77 -38.70
C ARG A 234 4.50 -59.25 -38.53
N ILE A 235 3.41 -60.02 -38.65
CA ILE A 235 3.29 -61.48 -38.66
C ILE A 235 2.95 -62.08 -37.28
N MET A 236 1.64 -62.21 -37.03
CA MET A 236 1.06 -63.13 -36.05
C MET A 236 0.30 -64.23 -36.79
N SER A 237 0.72 -65.49 -36.60
CA SER A 237 -0.04 -66.76 -36.62
C SER A 237 1.01 -67.85 -36.87
N LEU A 238 1.20 -68.93 -36.13
CA LEU A 238 0.27 -69.90 -35.54
C LEU A 238 1.03 -70.73 -34.49
N GLY A 239 0.31 -71.40 -33.58
CA GLY A 239 0.88 -72.07 -32.42
C GLY A 239 1.61 -73.38 -32.70
N THR A 240 2.55 -73.73 -31.82
CA THR A 240 2.80 -75.11 -31.41
C THR A 240 3.64 -75.15 -30.12
N ALA A 241 3.27 -76.05 -29.21
CA ALA A 241 3.95 -76.31 -27.95
C ALA A 241 5.17 -77.22 -28.17
N ILE A 242 6.33 -76.85 -27.62
CA ILE A 242 7.54 -77.69 -27.64
C ILE A 242 8.14 -77.77 -26.23
N ALA A 243 8.51 -79.00 -25.85
CA ALA A 243 9.07 -79.38 -24.56
C ALA A 243 10.51 -78.89 -24.36
N VAL A 244 10.80 -78.39 -23.14
CA VAL A 244 12.08 -77.82 -22.70
C VAL A 244 13.01 -78.92 -22.17
N THR A 245 14.25 -78.98 -22.65
CA THR A 245 15.32 -79.86 -22.15
C THR A 245 16.35 -79.12 -21.30
N SER A 246 17.06 -79.85 -20.41
CA SER A 246 17.82 -79.33 -19.26
C SER A 246 18.99 -78.38 -19.57
N THR A 247 19.45 -78.27 -20.83
CA THR A 247 20.47 -77.29 -21.26
C THR A 247 19.91 -75.87 -21.37
N GLN A 248 18.60 -75.71 -21.58
CA GLN A 248 17.95 -74.39 -21.60
C GLN A 248 17.93 -73.74 -20.21
N LEU A 249 17.88 -74.51 -19.12
CA LEU A 249 17.88 -74.02 -17.74
C LEU A 249 19.13 -73.18 -17.37
N ARG A 250 20.32 -73.50 -17.92
CA ARG A 250 21.53 -72.70 -17.69
C ARG A 250 21.50 -71.35 -18.41
N CYS A 251 20.86 -71.26 -19.57
CA CYS A 251 20.65 -69.97 -20.25
C CYS A 251 19.60 -69.11 -19.54
N TYR A 252 18.56 -69.71 -18.96
CA TYR A 252 17.55 -69.00 -18.17
C TYR A 252 18.13 -68.32 -16.93
N MET A 253 19.09 -68.95 -16.22
CA MET A 253 19.71 -68.30 -15.06
C MET A 253 20.58 -67.08 -15.43
N CYS A 254 21.32 -67.13 -16.55
CA CYS A 254 22.10 -65.97 -17.02
C CYS A 254 21.21 -64.81 -17.51
N GLU A 255 20.04 -65.09 -18.08
CA GLU A 255 19.08 -64.05 -18.48
C GLU A 255 18.32 -63.46 -17.28
N GLY A 256 17.97 -64.28 -16.28
CA GLY A 256 17.40 -63.82 -15.02
C GLY A 256 18.33 -62.84 -14.28
N CYS A 257 19.63 -63.15 -14.18
CA CYS A 257 20.60 -62.22 -13.57
C CYS A 257 20.72 -60.89 -14.33
N LYS A 258 20.63 -60.91 -15.67
CA LYS A 258 20.66 -59.67 -16.49
C LYS A 258 19.39 -58.85 -16.32
N GLN A 259 18.23 -59.50 -16.17
CA GLN A 259 16.96 -58.84 -15.93
C GLN A 259 16.90 -58.24 -14.53
N GLN A 260 17.39 -58.97 -13.51
CA GLN A 260 17.51 -58.44 -12.15
C GLN A 260 18.41 -57.19 -12.12
N SER A 261 19.58 -57.25 -12.76
CA SER A 261 20.48 -56.09 -12.86
C SER A 261 19.86 -54.89 -13.60
N ALA A 262 18.90 -55.11 -14.50
CA ALA A 262 18.15 -54.01 -15.13
C ALA A 262 17.11 -53.40 -14.18
N ILE A 263 16.39 -54.24 -13.43
CA ILE A 263 15.43 -53.80 -12.42
C ILE A 263 16.15 -53.05 -11.28
N ASP A 264 17.29 -53.56 -10.80
CA ASP A 264 18.09 -52.90 -9.76
C ASP A 264 18.59 -51.52 -10.21
N ARG A 265 19.02 -51.40 -11.46
CA ARG A 265 19.40 -50.09 -12.06
C ARG A 265 18.21 -49.16 -12.17
N ALA A 266 17.06 -49.64 -12.65
CA ALA A 266 15.84 -48.85 -12.68
C ALA A 266 15.43 -48.37 -11.28
N CYS A 267 15.50 -49.23 -10.26
CA CYS A 267 15.23 -48.87 -8.87
C CYS A 267 16.20 -47.80 -8.35
N ALA A 268 17.50 -47.89 -8.68
CA ALA A 268 18.50 -46.89 -8.31
C ALA A 268 18.23 -45.53 -8.97
N ASP A 269 17.87 -45.52 -10.26
CA ASP A 269 17.55 -44.30 -10.99
C ASP A 269 16.28 -43.64 -10.43
N VAL A 270 15.21 -44.43 -10.20
CA VAL A 270 13.96 -43.93 -9.63
C VAL A 270 14.18 -43.40 -8.21
N ARG A 271 14.99 -44.08 -7.40
CA ARG A 271 15.40 -43.59 -6.07
C ARG A 271 16.08 -42.22 -6.17
N THR A 272 17.01 -42.07 -7.10
CA THR A 272 17.71 -40.79 -7.33
C THR A 272 16.72 -39.67 -7.68
N VAL A 273 15.79 -39.92 -8.60
CA VAL A 273 14.74 -38.94 -8.96
C VAL A 273 13.86 -38.57 -7.75
N MET A 274 13.46 -39.56 -6.96
CA MET A 274 12.65 -39.32 -5.77
C MET A 274 13.42 -38.53 -4.71
N ASP A 275 14.69 -38.84 -4.47
CA ASP A 275 15.52 -38.12 -3.51
C ASP A 275 15.72 -36.65 -3.91
N GLU A 276 15.94 -36.37 -5.20
CA GLU A 276 15.99 -35.01 -5.72
C GLU A 276 14.69 -34.24 -5.46
N VAL A 277 13.53 -34.87 -5.76
CA VAL A 277 12.22 -34.26 -5.51
C VAL A 277 12.00 -34.00 -4.02
N LEU A 278 12.34 -34.96 -3.16
CA LEU A 278 12.20 -34.85 -1.71
C LEU A 278 13.13 -33.80 -1.09
N GLN A 279 14.35 -33.65 -1.62
CA GLN A 279 15.24 -32.55 -1.24
C GLN A 279 14.67 -31.19 -1.66
N GLY A 280 14.00 -31.14 -2.82
CA GLY A 280 13.35 -29.94 -3.35
C GLY A 280 12.06 -29.51 -2.63
N VAL A 281 11.42 -30.39 -1.84
CA VAL A 281 10.17 -30.09 -1.12
C VAL A 281 10.28 -28.83 -0.26
N ARG A 282 11.39 -28.64 0.44
CA ARG A 282 11.58 -27.47 1.32
C ARG A 282 11.53 -26.17 0.53
N ALA A 283 12.36 -26.04 -0.51
CA ALA A 283 12.43 -24.84 -1.33
C ALA A 283 11.12 -24.58 -2.10
N ARG A 284 10.38 -25.63 -2.46
CA ARG A 284 9.17 -25.51 -3.28
C ARG A 284 7.88 -25.34 -2.49
N LEU A 285 7.81 -25.80 -1.25
CA LEU A 285 6.58 -25.77 -0.45
C LEU A 285 6.72 -25.03 0.88
N VAL A 286 7.88 -25.10 1.54
CA VAL A 286 8.05 -24.49 2.88
C VAL A 286 8.46 -23.03 2.78
N GLU A 287 9.45 -22.70 1.95
CA GLU A 287 9.92 -21.31 1.79
C GLU A 287 8.82 -20.36 1.28
N PRO A 288 7.97 -20.72 0.30
CA PRO A 288 6.86 -19.85 -0.09
C PRO A 288 5.83 -19.62 1.02
N VAL A 289 5.63 -20.58 1.93
CA VAL A 289 4.75 -20.40 3.10
C VAL A 289 5.31 -19.34 4.05
N TRP A 290 6.63 -19.29 4.21
CA TRP A 290 7.30 -18.21 4.95
C TRP A 290 7.01 -16.84 4.33
N GLU A 291 7.18 -16.72 3.00
CA GLU A 291 6.89 -15.49 2.26
C GLU A 291 5.42 -15.07 2.43
N ILE A 292 4.48 -16.01 2.32
CA ILE A 292 3.03 -15.77 2.51
C ILE A 292 2.76 -15.22 3.91
N LEU A 293 3.34 -15.80 4.95
CA LEU A 293 3.11 -15.37 6.33
C LEU A 293 3.75 -14.02 6.65
N GLN A 294 4.93 -13.73 6.09
CA GLN A 294 5.62 -12.46 6.30
C GLN A 294 5.13 -11.32 5.40
N ALA A 295 4.27 -11.61 4.42
CA ALA A 295 3.77 -10.60 3.50
C ALA A 295 3.02 -9.47 4.25
N GLU A 296 3.43 -8.24 4.00
CA GLU A 296 2.78 -7.05 4.55
C GLU A 296 1.55 -6.69 3.73
N SER A 297 0.50 -6.27 4.43
CA SER A 297 -0.66 -5.65 3.80
C SER A 297 -0.34 -4.20 3.48
N LYS A 298 -0.58 -3.79 2.24
CA LYS A 298 -0.28 -2.44 1.75
C LYS A 298 -1.50 -1.82 1.11
N GLU A 299 -1.55 -0.50 1.16
CA GLU A 299 -2.51 0.30 0.43
C GLU A 299 -2.24 0.18 -1.07
N LEU A 300 -3.25 -0.24 -1.83
CA LEU A 300 -3.26 -0.16 -3.28
C LEU A 300 -4.16 1.01 -3.67
N ALA A 301 -3.54 2.14 -3.97
CA ALA A 301 -4.23 3.36 -4.39
C ALA A 301 -4.70 3.23 -5.85
N GLY A 302 -6.02 3.30 -6.06
CA GLY A 302 -6.62 3.64 -7.35
C GLY A 302 -6.95 5.14 -7.43
N GLU A 303 -7.43 5.60 -8.59
CA GLU A 303 -7.75 7.03 -8.82
C GLU A 303 -8.82 7.56 -7.85
N GLU A 304 -9.78 6.72 -7.46
CA GLU A 304 -10.90 7.11 -6.57
C GLU A 304 -11.18 6.12 -5.44
N CYS A 305 -10.75 4.86 -5.60
CA CYS A 305 -10.99 3.79 -4.64
C CYS A 305 -9.67 3.18 -4.17
N VAL A 306 -9.66 2.73 -2.91
CA VAL A 306 -8.50 2.14 -2.24
C VAL A 306 -8.86 0.73 -1.80
N ASN A 307 -7.89 -0.18 -1.89
CA ASN A 307 -7.99 -1.51 -1.28
C ASN A 307 -6.71 -1.81 -0.51
N ILE A 308 -6.80 -2.77 0.41
CA ILE A 308 -5.66 -3.27 1.19
C ILE A 308 -5.29 -4.63 0.62
N VAL A 309 -4.09 -4.75 0.09
CA VAL A 309 -3.62 -5.98 -0.55
C VAL A 309 -2.42 -6.56 0.18
N THR A 310 -2.42 -7.87 0.36
CA THR A 310 -1.27 -8.62 0.83
C THR A 310 -0.54 -9.19 -0.39
N GLY A 311 0.74 -8.87 -0.56
CA GLY A 311 1.53 -9.39 -1.68
C GLY A 311 1.66 -10.92 -1.64
N GLY A 312 1.65 -11.56 -2.80
CA GLY A 312 1.98 -12.98 -2.92
C GLY A 312 3.50 -13.23 -2.93
N PRO A 313 3.94 -14.48 -2.79
CA PRO A 313 5.34 -14.86 -2.96
C PRO A 313 5.88 -14.41 -4.31
N ALA A 314 7.08 -13.83 -4.32
CA ALA A 314 7.73 -13.43 -5.57
C ALA A 314 7.95 -14.64 -6.50
N SER A 315 8.16 -15.81 -5.88
CA SER A 315 8.34 -17.10 -6.55
C SER A 315 7.11 -17.60 -7.32
N LEU A 316 5.91 -17.13 -7.00
CA LEU A 316 4.66 -17.62 -7.61
C LEU A 316 4.01 -16.64 -8.60
N ALA A 317 4.51 -15.39 -8.69
CA ALA A 317 3.99 -14.34 -9.57
C ALA A 317 2.45 -14.18 -9.54
N LEU A 318 1.87 -14.23 -8.34
CA LEU A 318 0.41 -14.20 -8.14
C LEU A 318 -0.12 -12.78 -7.97
N GLU A 319 -1.40 -12.61 -8.30
CA GLU A 319 -2.12 -11.40 -7.94
C GLU A 319 -2.16 -11.23 -6.40
N PRO A 320 -2.06 -9.98 -5.91
CA PRO A 320 -2.15 -9.70 -4.49
C PRO A 320 -3.50 -10.14 -3.89
N LEU A 321 -3.46 -10.65 -2.66
CA LEU A 321 -4.65 -11.05 -1.93
C LEU A 321 -5.35 -9.81 -1.37
N LYS A 322 -6.51 -9.48 -1.93
CA LYS A 322 -7.34 -8.37 -1.45
C LYS A 322 -7.91 -8.69 -0.07
N SER A 323 -7.84 -7.73 0.85
CA SER A 323 -8.44 -7.84 2.18
C SER A 323 -9.95 -7.61 2.10
N PHE A 324 -10.40 -6.81 1.12
CA PHE A 324 -11.80 -6.57 0.83
C PHE A 324 -12.13 -6.95 -0.62
N PRO A 325 -13.33 -7.51 -0.87
CA PRO A 325 -13.70 -8.01 -2.20
C PRO A 325 -13.73 -6.91 -3.26
N GLU A 326 -14.15 -5.70 -2.89
CA GLU A 326 -14.26 -4.55 -3.77
C GLU A 326 -13.36 -3.41 -3.28
N ALA A 327 -12.90 -2.57 -4.21
CA ALA A 327 -12.22 -1.34 -3.84
C ALA A 327 -13.24 -0.38 -3.22
N MET A 328 -12.85 0.29 -2.14
CA MET A 328 -13.76 1.15 -1.38
C MET A 328 -13.28 2.60 -1.44
N TRP A 329 -14.23 3.53 -1.35
CA TRP A 329 -13.92 4.93 -1.08
C TRP A 329 -13.15 5.05 0.24
N TRP A 330 -12.20 5.98 0.29
CA TRP A 330 -11.30 6.15 1.44
C TRP A 330 -12.01 6.22 2.80
N LYS A 331 -13.06 7.05 2.92
CA LYS A 331 -13.86 7.17 4.15
C LYS A 331 -14.54 5.85 4.54
N SER A 332 -15.10 5.12 3.57
CA SER A 332 -15.73 3.82 3.79
C SER A 332 -14.72 2.75 4.22
N LEU A 333 -13.53 2.78 3.63
CA LEU A 333 -12.43 1.89 4.02
C LEU A 333 -12.00 2.14 5.46
N GLN A 334 -11.87 3.40 5.87
CA GLN A 334 -11.53 3.77 7.25
C GLN A 334 -12.57 3.29 8.24
N GLN A 335 -13.86 3.47 7.93
CA GLN A 335 -14.93 2.97 8.79
C GLN A 335 -14.91 1.44 8.87
N THR A 336 -14.73 0.77 7.73
CA THR A 336 -14.60 -0.69 7.67
C THR A 336 -13.42 -1.19 8.50
N LEU A 337 -12.27 -0.51 8.50
CA LEU A 337 -11.12 -0.86 9.34
C LEU A 337 -11.36 -0.64 10.83
N ARG A 338 -12.22 0.31 11.21
CA ARG A 338 -12.64 0.47 12.61
C ARG A 338 -13.53 -0.68 13.05
N ASP A 339 -14.46 -1.09 12.20
CA ASP A 339 -15.44 -2.13 12.50
C ASP A 339 -14.84 -3.55 12.37
N GLN A 340 -13.90 -3.73 11.43
CA GLN A 340 -13.20 -4.96 11.12
C GLN A 340 -11.70 -4.69 11.04
N PRO A 341 -11.02 -4.64 12.19
CA PRO A 341 -9.58 -4.39 12.22
C PRO A 341 -8.83 -5.53 11.54
N ILE A 342 -7.83 -5.16 10.75
CA ILE A 342 -6.90 -6.12 10.16
C ILE A 342 -5.76 -6.39 11.13
N ILE A 343 -5.23 -7.61 11.12
CA ILE A 343 -4.00 -7.95 11.84
C ILE A 343 -2.87 -8.17 10.83
N GLN A 344 -1.67 -7.69 11.15
CA GLN A 344 -0.50 -7.85 10.30
C GLN A 344 0.41 -8.91 10.91
N LEU A 345 0.40 -10.13 10.35
CA LEU A 345 1.18 -11.26 10.88
C LEU A 345 2.68 -10.95 10.96
N SER A 346 3.22 -10.16 10.02
CA SER A 346 4.63 -9.75 10.04
C SER A 346 5.00 -8.86 11.24
N SER A 347 4.02 -8.27 11.94
CA SER A 347 4.24 -7.58 13.21
C SER A 347 4.48 -8.54 14.39
N TYR A 348 4.26 -9.85 14.23
CA TYR A 348 4.32 -10.85 15.30
C TYR A 348 5.36 -11.95 15.00
N ALA A 349 6.65 -11.63 15.18
CA ALA A 349 7.78 -12.52 14.85
C ALA A 349 7.61 -13.92 15.44
N MET A 350 7.49 -14.00 16.76
CA MET A 350 7.47 -15.26 17.50
C MET A 350 6.31 -16.16 17.07
N TYR A 351 5.16 -15.56 16.77
CA TYR A 351 4.00 -16.30 16.27
C TYR A 351 4.26 -16.90 14.89
N THR A 352 4.75 -16.09 13.95
CA THR A 352 5.07 -16.55 12.59
C THR A 352 6.20 -17.59 12.57
N GLU A 353 7.22 -17.43 13.42
CA GLU A 353 8.32 -18.38 13.59
C GLU A 353 7.83 -19.72 14.14
N ALA A 354 6.98 -19.71 15.16
CA ALA A 354 6.41 -20.93 15.73
C ALA A 354 5.51 -21.67 14.74
N ILE A 355 4.72 -20.96 13.93
CA ILE A 355 3.94 -21.56 12.83
C ILE A 355 4.87 -22.26 11.85
N MET A 356 6.00 -21.62 11.55
CA MET A 356 6.95 -22.10 10.55
C MET A 356 7.79 -23.26 11.04
N GLU A 357 8.15 -23.30 12.33
CA GLU A 357 8.75 -24.48 12.96
C GLU A 357 7.82 -25.70 12.85
N ARG A 358 6.52 -25.51 13.10
CA ARG A 358 5.52 -26.58 12.91
C ARG A 358 5.36 -26.97 11.45
N CYS A 359 5.41 -26.01 10.52
CA CYS A 359 5.39 -26.28 9.08
C CYS A 359 6.59 -27.14 8.67
N GLU A 360 7.80 -26.75 9.06
CA GLU A 360 9.04 -27.48 8.79
C GLU A 360 8.97 -28.91 9.34
N LYS A 361 8.51 -29.08 10.59
CA LYS A 361 8.32 -30.40 11.18
C LYS A 361 7.29 -31.25 10.43
N LEU A 362 6.15 -30.66 10.07
CA LEU A 362 5.08 -31.33 9.33
C LEU A 362 5.58 -31.87 7.98
N TYR A 363 6.36 -31.06 7.24
CA TYR A 363 6.96 -31.48 5.98
C TYR A 363 8.12 -32.46 6.17
N ALA A 364 8.94 -32.32 7.22
CA ALA A 364 10.00 -33.28 7.53
C ALA A 364 9.42 -34.68 7.81
N ASP A 365 8.35 -34.76 8.61
CA ASP A 365 7.64 -36.01 8.90
C ASP A 365 6.98 -36.60 7.63
N ALA A 366 6.47 -35.75 6.75
CA ALA A 366 5.93 -36.18 5.45
C ALA A 366 7.03 -36.75 4.52
N VAL A 367 8.17 -36.06 4.42
CA VAL A 367 9.33 -36.51 3.63
C VAL A 367 9.88 -37.84 4.14
N GLN A 368 10.01 -38.01 5.46
CA GLN A 368 10.47 -39.27 6.04
C GLN A 368 9.50 -40.43 5.74
N ARG A 369 8.19 -40.18 5.85
CA ARG A 369 7.16 -41.16 5.48
C ARG A 369 7.19 -41.50 3.99
N LEU A 370 7.36 -40.50 3.12
CA LEU A 370 7.50 -40.70 1.68
C LEU A 370 8.71 -41.55 1.34
N ARG A 371 9.87 -41.29 1.95
CA ARG A 371 11.08 -42.13 1.78
C ARG A 371 10.84 -43.58 2.18
N ALA A 372 10.24 -43.81 3.36
CA ALA A 372 9.98 -45.17 3.82
C ALA A 372 9.02 -45.91 2.87
N LYS A 373 7.97 -45.24 2.40
CA LYS A 373 6.97 -45.81 1.50
C LYS A 373 7.47 -45.99 0.07
N SER A 374 8.32 -45.08 -0.42
CA SER A 374 8.94 -45.23 -1.73
C SER A 374 9.92 -46.40 -1.76
N GLU A 375 10.72 -46.60 -0.71
CA GLU A 375 11.57 -47.78 -0.59
C GLU A 375 10.76 -49.09 -0.52
N GLU A 376 9.60 -49.08 0.16
CA GLU A 376 8.67 -50.21 0.15
C GLU A 376 8.19 -50.53 -1.28
N LEU A 377 7.79 -49.52 -2.05
CA LEU A 377 7.39 -49.69 -3.45
C LEU A 377 8.53 -50.18 -4.35
N LEU A 378 9.73 -49.62 -4.19
CA LEU A 378 10.91 -50.05 -4.94
C LEU A 378 11.29 -51.49 -4.61
N LYS A 379 11.21 -51.89 -3.34
CA LYS A 379 11.44 -53.28 -2.93
C LYS A 379 10.43 -54.22 -3.58
N ARG A 380 9.14 -53.83 -3.64
CA ARG A 380 8.10 -54.61 -4.34
C ARG A 380 8.30 -54.68 -5.85
N LEU A 381 9.00 -53.71 -6.45
CA LEU A 381 9.39 -53.78 -7.86
C LEU A 381 10.56 -54.75 -8.08
N GLY A 382 11.54 -54.75 -7.16
CA GLY A 382 12.75 -55.58 -7.24
C GLY A 382 12.62 -57.02 -6.72
N ASP A 383 11.54 -57.33 -5.99
CA ASP A 383 11.27 -58.67 -5.46
C ASP A 383 10.72 -59.58 -6.58
N LEU A 384 11.57 -60.47 -7.10
CA LEU A 384 11.19 -61.45 -8.11
C LEU A 384 10.41 -62.65 -7.54
N ASP A 385 10.51 -62.88 -6.23
CA ASP A 385 9.87 -64.01 -5.56
C ASP A 385 8.39 -63.71 -5.25
N ALA A 386 8.00 -62.43 -5.29
CA ALA A 386 6.62 -61.97 -5.14
C ALA A 386 6.06 -61.39 -6.46
N PRO A 387 4.78 -61.63 -6.79
CA PRO A 387 4.18 -61.04 -7.97
C PRO A 387 4.06 -59.52 -7.80
N SER A 388 4.94 -58.77 -8.47
CA SER A 388 4.84 -57.32 -8.58
C SER A 388 3.72 -56.96 -9.55
N PRO A 389 2.77 -56.07 -9.18
CA PRO A 389 1.67 -55.69 -10.05
C PRO A 389 2.13 -54.93 -11.29
N TRP A 390 3.36 -54.40 -11.28
CA TRP A 390 3.93 -53.63 -12.38
C TRP A 390 4.87 -54.45 -13.25
N VAL A 391 5.24 -55.68 -12.86
CA VAL A 391 6.16 -56.52 -13.63
C VAL A 391 5.38 -57.65 -14.29
N GLN A 392 5.35 -57.64 -15.62
CA GLN A 392 4.73 -58.70 -16.41
C GLN A 392 5.81 -59.55 -17.07
N VAL A 393 5.69 -60.87 -16.89
CA VAL A 393 6.53 -61.84 -17.59
C VAL A 393 5.88 -62.15 -18.93
N ARG A 394 6.51 -61.74 -20.04
CA ARG A 394 6.02 -62.00 -21.40
C ARG A 394 6.98 -62.91 -22.15
N ALA A 395 6.48 -63.96 -22.80
CA ALA A 395 7.27 -64.75 -23.73
C ALA A 395 7.40 -64.00 -25.06
N ARG A 396 8.64 -63.72 -25.49
CA ARG A 396 8.96 -63.16 -26.80
C ARG A 396 9.41 -64.30 -27.71
N PHE A 397 8.67 -64.54 -28.78
CA PHE A 397 9.07 -65.47 -29.83
C PHE A 397 9.89 -64.70 -30.87
N GLY A 398 11.07 -65.22 -31.23
CA GLY A 398 11.89 -64.64 -32.29
C GLY A 398 11.24 -64.80 -33.68
N PRO A 399 11.63 -64.00 -34.68
CA PRO A 399 11.14 -64.16 -36.05
C PRO A 399 11.51 -65.56 -36.58
N GLU A 400 10.58 -66.24 -37.25
CA GLU A 400 10.66 -67.64 -37.70
C GLU A 400 11.68 -67.91 -38.84
N GLY A 401 12.71 -67.08 -39.00
CA GLY A 401 13.55 -67.05 -40.20
C GLY A 401 14.76 -68.00 -40.23
N GLU A 402 15.50 -68.20 -39.13
CA GLU A 402 16.76 -68.93 -39.20
C GLU A 402 17.05 -69.72 -37.91
N GLY A 403 16.95 -71.05 -38.00
CA GLY A 403 17.68 -71.98 -37.12
C GLY A 403 17.37 -71.95 -35.62
N GLY A 404 16.13 -72.26 -35.23
CA GLY A 404 15.78 -72.69 -33.88
C GLY A 404 15.06 -71.62 -33.05
N SER A 405 13.73 -71.74 -32.98
CA SER A 405 12.85 -70.92 -32.14
C SER A 405 13.23 -71.02 -30.65
N ARG A 406 14.07 -70.10 -30.18
CA ARG A 406 14.27 -69.86 -28.74
C ARG A 406 13.21 -68.87 -28.29
N SER A 407 12.20 -69.35 -27.56
CA SER A 407 11.34 -68.48 -26.77
C SER A 407 12.21 -67.77 -25.73
N LYS A 408 12.25 -66.44 -25.78
CA LYS A 408 12.96 -65.63 -24.80
C LYS A 408 11.93 -65.03 -23.85
N VAL A 409 12.01 -65.37 -22.58
CA VAL A 409 11.15 -64.77 -21.56
C VAL A 409 11.71 -63.39 -21.24
N VAL A 410 10.89 -62.35 -21.42
CA VAL A 410 11.25 -60.95 -21.13
C VAL A 410 10.34 -60.45 -20.01
N MET A 411 10.93 -59.94 -18.94
CA MET A 411 10.21 -59.17 -17.94
C MET A 411 10.03 -57.74 -18.45
N CYS A 412 8.78 -57.28 -18.49
CA CYS A 412 8.43 -55.91 -18.88
C CYS A 412 7.84 -55.20 -17.66
N CYS A 413 8.36 -54.02 -17.34
CA CYS A 413 7.75 -53.14 -16.35
C CYS A 413 6.66 -52.27 -17.01
N GLN A 414 5.49 -52.20 -16.39
CA GLN A 414 4.44 -51.23 -16.70
C GLN A 414 4.82 -49.88 -16.08
N ALA A 415 5.76 -49.19 -16.75
CA ALA A 415 6.35 -47.95 -16.25
C ALA A 415 5.31 -46.86 -15.95
N GLU A 416 4.22 -46.80 -16.72
CA GLU A 416 3.12 -45.84 -16.52
C GLU A 416 2.34 -46.11 -15.23
N ASP A 417 1.94 -47.36 -15.00
CA ASP A 417 1.24 -47.77 -13.78
C ASP A 417 2.13 -47.60 -12.54
N PHE A 418 3.43 -47.87 -12.68
CA PHE A 418 4.41 -47.66 -11.60
C PHE A 418 4.65 -46.19 -11.30
N ALA A 419 4.84 -45.36 -12.35
CA ALA A 419 4.96 -43.90 -12.21
C ALA A 419 3.70 -43.31 -11.56
N THR A 420 2.50 -43.80 -11.94
CA THR A 420 1.22 -43.41 -11.35
C THR A 420 1.13 -43.79 -9.88
N ALA A 421 1.62 -44.98 -9.51
CA ALA A 421 1.66 -45.42 -8.12
C ALA A 421 2.57 -44.52 -7.26
N ILE A 422 3.76 -44.18 -7.74
CA ILE A 422 4.68 -43.25 -7.06
C ILE A 422 4.07 -41.85 -6.99
N TYR A 423 3.53 -41.33 -8.09
CA TYR A 423 2.87 -40.02 -8.13
C TYR A 423 1.72 -39.94 -7.10
N THR A 424 0.88 -40.97 -7.04
CA THR A 424 -0.24 -41.06 -6.08
C THR A 424 0.26 -41.13 -4.64
N LEU A 425 1.41 -41.78 -4.39
CA LEU A 425 2.04 -41.82 -3.08
C LEU A 425 2.41 -40.40 -2.61
N PHE A 426 3.01 -39.59 -3.48
CA PHE A 426 3.34 -38.19 -3.17
C PHE A 426 2.08 -37.37 -2.85
N LEU A 427 1.05 -37.47 -3.69
CA LEU A 427 -0.21 -36.74 -3.44
C LEU A 427 -0.88 -37.12 -2.11
N ARG A 428 -0.76 -38.38 -1.68
CA ARG A 428 -1.38 -38.87 -0.43
C ARG A 428 -0.65 -38.46 0.84
N HIS A 429 0.66 -38.30 0.78
CA HIS A 429 1.49 -38.11 1.98
C HIS A 429 2.07 -36.71 2.14
N ILE A 430 2.02 -35.88 1.09
CA ILE A 430 2.27 -34.45 1.24
C ILE A 430 1.18 -33.85 2.14
N PRO A 431 1.53 -32.94 3.07
CA PRO A 431 0.55 -32.29 3.93
C PRO A 431 -0.59 -31.65 3.12
N SER A 432 -1.82 -31.72 3.61
CA SER A 432 -2.95 -31.08 2.94
C SER A 432 -3.01 -29.58 3.22
N GLN A 433 -3.75 -28.85 2.38
CA GLN A 433 -3.99 -27.41 2.57
C GLN A 433 -4.68 -27.12 3.91
N ASP A 434 -5.58 -28.01 4.36
CA ASP A 434 -6.25 -27.88 5.65
C ASP A 434 -5.28 -28.08 6.82
N GLN A 435 -4.28 -28.95 6.69
CA GLN A 435 -3.22 -29.09 7.70
C GLN A 435 -2.38 -27.81 7.81
N LEU A 436 -2.12 -27.12 6.69
CA LEU A 436 -1.44 -25.82 6.72
C LEU A 436 -2.28 -24.73 7.38
N ALA A 437 -3.59 -24.67 7.10
CA ALA A 437 -4.51 -23.73 7.75
C ALA A 437 -4.56 -23.87 9.27
N ASN A 438 -4.32 -25.07 9.79
CA ASN A 438 -4.41 -25.36 11.23
C ASN A 438 -3.05 -25.31 11.95
N LEU A 439 -1.97 -24.92 11.27
CA LEU A 439 -0.63 -24.82 11.90
C LEU A 439 -0.60 -23.88 13.10
N HIS A 440 -1.47 -22.85 13.08
CA HIS A 440 -1.55 -21.84 14.13
C HIS A 440 -2.21 -22.32 15.43
N GLU A 441 -2.90 -23.47 15.43
CA GLU A 441 -3.76 -23.88 16.54
C GLU A 441 -2.95 -24.11 17.83
N GLY A 442 -3.29 -23.40 18.90
CA GLY A 442 -2.56 -23.49 20.17
C GLY A 442 -1.17 -22.82 20.17
N ILE A 443 -0.88 -21.95 19.20
CA ILE A 443 0.27 -21.04 19.26
C ILE A 443 -0.21 -19.67 19.77
N PRO A 444 0.33 -19.14 20.88
CA PRO A 444 -0.01 -17.79 21.33
C PRO A 444 0.60 -16.74 20.40
N VAL A 445 -0.15 -15.67 20.08
CA VAL A 445 0.31 -14.60 19.19
C VAL A 445 1.48 -13.81 19.79
N GLY A 446 1.48 -13.64 21.12
CA GLY A 446 2.55 -12.94 21.84
C GLY A 446 2.63 -11.45 21.52
N ALA A 447 3.75 -10.83 21.85
CA ALA A 447 3.95 -9.39 21.68
C ALA A 447 4.36 -9.00 20.25
N GLU A 448 4.08 -7.76 19.87
CA GLU A 448 4.53 -7.19 18.60
C GLU A 448 6.06 -7.05 18.56
N ARG A 449 6.63 -7.05 17.36
CA ARG A 449 8.03 -6.70 17.10
C ARG A 449 8.34 -5.30 17.64
N ALA A 450 9.55 -5.12 18.16
CA ALA A 450 9.98 -3.83 18.73
C ALA A 450 9.87 -2.67 17.72
N GLN A 451 10.15 -2.94 16.44
CA GLN A 451 10.01 -1.96 15.37
C GLN A 451 8.55 -1.52 15.17
N THR A 452 7.60 -2.45 15.20
CA THR A 452 6.16 -2.12 15.11
C THR A 452 5.73 -1.28 16.30
N ARG A 453 6.14 -1.65 17.53
CA ARG A 453 5.84 -0.87 18.74
C ARG A 453 6.37 0.55 18.67
N SER A 454 7.64 0.72 18.29
CA SER A 454 8.25 2.04 18.10
C SER A 454 7.49 2.89 17.05
N LYS A 455 7.01 2.27 15.97
CA LYS A 455 6.21 2.96 14.96
C LYS A 455 4.81 3.36 15.48
N VAL A 456 4.16 2.50 16.26
CA VAL A 456 2.89 2.83 16.95
C VAL A 456 3.07 4.01 17.89
N GLU A 457 4.12 3.99 18.72
CA GLU A 457 4.44 5.07 19.66
C GLU A 457 4.69 6.40 18.92
N SER A 458 5.48 6.36 17.84
CA SER A 458 5.75 7.53 17.01
C SER A 458 4.48 8.13 16.38
N LEU A 459 3.62 7.28 15.80
CA LEU A 459 2.36 7.73 15.19
C LEU A 459 1.37 8.27 16.23
N ASN A 460 1.29 7.64 17.41
CA ASN A 460 0.47 8.15 18.51
C ASN A 460 0.98 9.50 19.01
N ALA A 461 2.29 9.68 19.19
CA ALA A 461 2.87 10.96 19.57
C ALA A 461 2.61 12.05 18.52
N GLU A 462 2.65 11.72 17.23
CA GLU A 462 2.27 12.66 16.18
C GLU A 462 0.77 12.99 16.22
N ARG A 463 -0.08 11.99 16.43
CA ARG A 463 -1.53 12.18 16.58
C ARG A 463 -1.86 13.09 17.75
N GLU A 464 -1.20 12.93 18.89
CA GLU A 464 -1.36 13.79 20.07
C GLU A 464 -1.00 15.25 19.76
N LYS A 465 0.12 15.50 19.05
CA LYS A 465 0.49 16.86 18.62
C LYS A 465 -0.55 17.50 17.71
N VAL A 466 -1.17 16.71 16.83
CA VAL A 466 -2.23 17.21 15.94
C VAL A 466 -3.51 17.52 16.74
N LEU A 467 -3.85 16.69 17.73
CA LEU A 467 -4.98 16.96 18.65
C LEU A 467 -4.72 18.20 19.53
N GLU A 468 -3.50 18.39 19.99
CA GLU A 468 -3.09 19.59 20.72
C GLU A 468 -3.21 20.83 19.83
N ALA A 469 -2.79 20.76 18.56
CA ALA A 469 -2.96 21.85 17.61
C ALA A 469 -4.45 22.16 17.34
N VAL A 470 -5.30 21.14 17.24
CA VAL A 470 -6.75 21.30 17.16
C VAL A 470 -7.27 22.05 18.40
N GLY A 471 -6.85 21.64 19.60
CA GLY A 471 -7.19 22.32 20.86
C GLY A 471 -6.73 23.78 20.90
N GLY A 472 -5.48 24.05 20.53
CA GLY A 472 -4.92 25.41 20.51
C GLY A 472 -5.62 26.35 19.53
N ILE A 473 -6.03 25.87 18.36
CA ILE A 473 -6.84 26.67 17.41
C ILE A 473 -8.23 26.94 17.98
N ARG A 474 -8.86 25.94 18.60
CA ARG A 474 -10.18 26.11 19.23
C ARG A 474 -10.14 27.18 20.32
N GLU A 475 -9.12 27.14 21.17
CA GLU A 475 -8.92 28.14 22.22
C GLU A 475 -8.63 29.52 21.64
N ALA A 476 -7.67 29.62 20.71
CA ALA A 476 -7.27 30.89 20.11
C ALA A 476 -8.40 31.61 19.35
N LEU A 477 -9.32 30.84 18.74
CA LEU A 477 -10.47 31.38 18.01
C LEU A 477 -11.77 31.39 18.82
N SER A 478 -11.72 31.02 20.11
CA SER A 478 -12.90 30.94 20.99
C SER A 478 -14.04 30.08 20.42
N ILE A 479 -13.71 28.95 19.79
CA ILE A 479 -14.67 28.04 19.16
C ILE A 479 -15.26 27.12 20.23
N ASP A 480 -16.56 27.23 20.45
CA ASP A 480 -17.30 26.39 21.40
C ASP A 480 -17.58 24.97 20.86
N ASP A 481 -18.08 24.07 21.71
CA ASP A 481 -18.38 22.69 21.32
C ASP A 481 -19.45 22.59 20.21
N PRO A 482 -20.56 23.37 20.23
CA PRO A 482 -21.54 23.39 19.13
C PRO A 482 -20.95 23.83 17.79
N GLU A 483 -20.16 24.90 17.77
CA GLU A 483 -19.50 25.38 16.54
C GLU A 483 -18.48 24.34 16.05
N PHE A 484 -17.73 23.73 16.96
CA PHE A 484 -16.79 22.67 16.59
C PHE A 484 -17.49 21.44 16.01
N ALA A 485 -18.63 21.03 16.57
CA ALA A 485 -19.44 19.94 16.02
C ALA A 485 -19.97 20.27 14.62
N LEU A 486 -20.39 21.51 14.37
CA LEU A 486 -20.75 22.00 13.04
C LEU A 486 -19.56 21.97 12.07
N ILE A 487 -18.35 22.26 12.54
CA ILE A 487 -17.13 22.16 11.73
C ILE A 487 -16.86 20.71 11.34
N GLN A 488 -16.99 19.77 12.29
CA GLN A 488 -16.84 18.34 12.04
C GLN A 488 -17.92 17.81 11.08
N GLN A 489 -19.18 18.21 11.25
CA GLN A 489 -20.28 17.79 10.37
C GLN A 489 -20.10 18.26 8.93
N LYS A 490 -19.53 19.45 8.70
CA LYS A 490 -19.23 19.92 7.34
C LYS A 490 -18.05 19.19 6.70
N TYR A 491 -17.21 18.53 7.50
CA TYR A 491 -16.11 17.72 7.00
C TYR A 491 -16.56 16.32 6.58
N GLU A 492 -17.50 15.73 7.33
CA GLU A 492 -18.13 14.44 7.03
C GLU A 492 -18.87 14.47 5.69
#